data_AF-A0A8D8TZX8-F1
#
_entry.id   AF-A0A8D8TZX8-F1
#
_cell.length_a   1.000
_cell.length_b   1.000
_cell.length_c   1.000
_cell.angle_alpha   90.00
_cell.angle_beta   90.00
_cell.angle_gamma   90.00
#
_symmetry.space_group_name_H-M   'P 1'
#
loop_
_entity.id
_entity.type
_entity.pdbx_description
1 polymer ?
#
loop_
_entity_poly.entity_id
_entity_poly.type
_entity_poly.pdbx_seq_one_letter_code
_entity_poly.pdbx_strand_id
1 'polypeptide(L)'
;MTGSGWLVIFASVLSSIPAGVRCLGVVQLPNTTGISGELLANQSVDNFFSLWIVFNNDDIITSDKPYTILAPLNNASTQISKERLESHPQVVKRLLLDHVVLGQKLDFNLGANIKFTTLGGRTVNVRNKRTEGAHSLYANGAKVLNPGIDVSNGRLVILENYLFAEDLTDDHSFLQDMTEVLSFLQSGVRVFQHLLARSNVTRLLSQAESYTVFIPTDNAFQKWHPVDYGFYPFSVPEFTENVLTNHFIRGNVRQDLITDGQVLKTLGGLDLVFKKQPDGRLTVNNVELIKGDTPLTKGNIMFLPDVLFVTDTIVKKLREKNKDKETPPPISYPWKGSTFLSHSFLMLGGTPGYRHITRFLNMADLSDYVPGSDYTFFVPTDEAFEKAGLGDAPDSYLSKDTGLTVLLSHFVKGRLYTRDLKDNTTLETLSGYNVTVHNKQGRYIFIFKVFVLNLVNNNYNR
;
A
#
# COMPACT_ATOMS: atom_id res chain seq x y z
N MET A 1 17.78 3.85 49.31
CA MET A 1 17.84 5.22 48.78
C MET A 1 18.26 5.16 47.31
N THR A 2 17.31 4.94 46.39
CA THR A 2 17.53 4.92 44.92
C THR A 2 16.30 5.42 44.14
N GLY A 3 15.27 5.95 44.81
CA GLY A 3 13.98 6.31 44.20
C GLY A 3 13.85 7.75 43.67
N SER A 4 14.90 8.58 43.77
CA SER A 4 14.81 10.01 43.46
C SER A 4 15.08 10.37 41.99
N GLY A 5 15.74 9.51 41.22
CA GLY A 5 16.07 9.79 39.81
C GLY A 5 14.87 9.70 38.87
N TRP A 6 13.99 8.71 39.06
CA TRP A 6 12.83 8.49 38.21
C TRP A 6 11.74 9.55 38.42
N LEU A 7 11.51 9.99 39.66
CA LEU A 7 10.51 11.02 39.98
C LEU A 7 10.78 12.36 39.27
N VAL A 8 12.06 12.73 39.10
CA VAL A 8 12.48 13.96 38.42
C VAL A 8 12.29 13.85 36.90
N ILE A 9 12.53 12.66 36.33
CA ILE A 9 12.26 12.39 34.90
C ILE A 9 10.76 12.52 34.63
N PHE A 10 9.90 11.96 35.49
CA PHE A 10 8.43 12.05 35.37
C PHE A 10 7.92 13.50 35.38
N ALA A 11 8.44 14.36 36.26
CA ALA A 11 8.03 15.77 36.33
C ALA A 11 8.42 16.55 35.06
N SER A 12 9.56 16.23 34.44
CA SER A 12 10.00 16.89 33.21
C SER A 12 9.18 16.50 31.98
N VAL A 13 8.81 15.22 31.83
CA VAL A 13 8.03 14.70 30.68
C VAL A 13 6.59 15.22 30.70
N LEU A 14 5.98 15.38 31.88
CA LEU A 14 4.62 15.96 32.03
C LEU A 14 4.53 17.42 31.55
N SER A 15 5.65 18.16 31.57
CA SER A 15 5.67 19.59 31.21
C SER A 15 5.86 19.86 29.71
N SER A 16 6.23 18.85 28.92
CA SER A 16 6.65 18.99 27.52
C SER A 16 5.74 18.28 26.51
N ILE A 17 4.64 17.66 26.94
CA ILE A 17 3.64 17.06 26.05
C ILE A 17 2.63 18.15 25.62
N PRO A 18 2.58 18.56 24.34
CA PRO A 18 1.61 19.55 23.89
C PRO A 18 0.19 18.98 23.96
N ALA A 19 -0.70 19.70 24.65
CA ALA A 19 -2.12 19.40 24.68
C ALA A 19 -2.73 19.66 23.30
N GLY A 20 -3.02 18.59 22.55
CA GLY A 20 -3.91 18.66 21.41
C GLY A 20 -3.44 17.92 20.17
N VAL A 21 -3.82 16.64 20.07
CA VAL A 21 -4.27 16.05 18.81
C VAL A 21 -5.44 15.13 19.16
N ARG A 22 -6.67 15.63 18.96
CA ARG A 22 -7.88 14.81 19.06
C ARG A 22 -8.12 14.14 17.71
N CYS A 23 -7.90 12.84 17.63
CA CYS A 23 -8.63 11.97 16.69
C CYS A 23 -8.44 10.49 17.05
N LEU A 24 -9.55 9.83 17.45
CA LEU A 24 -9.98 8.45 17.13
C LEU A 24 -10.85 7.87 18.26
N GLY A 25 -11.77 6.98 17.89
CA GLY A 25 -12.77 6.38 18.78
C GLY A 25 -12.20 5.98 20.13
N VAL A 26 -12.93 6.29 21.19
CA VAL A 26 -12.41 6.26 22.56
C VAL A 26 -11.91 4.85 22.90
N VAL A 27 -10.59 4.70 23.04
CA VAL A 27 -9.96 3.44 23.43
C VAL A 27 -10.33 3.18 24.88
N GLN A 28 -11.12 2.13 25.13
CA GLN A 28 -11.42 1.70 26.49
C GLN A 28 -10.19 1.06 27.13
N LEU A 29 -9.79 1.53 28.30
CA LEU A 29 -8.67 0.99 29.08
C LEU A 29 -9.18 0.09 30.21
N PRO A 30 -8.42 -0.95 30.62
CA PRO A 30 -8.82 -1.74 31.79
C PRO A 30 -8.83 -0.88 33.05
N ASN A 31 -9.80 -1.14 33.93
CA ASN A 31 -9.80 -0.56 35.26
C ASN A 31 -8.71 -1.22 36.14
N THR A 32 -7.58 -0.53 36.32
CA THR A 32 -6.42 -1.03 37.07
C THR A 32 -6.38 -0.60 38.54
N THR A 33 -7.40 0.13 39.02
CA THR A 33 -7.44 0.69 40.39
C THR A 33 -7.36 -0.38 41.50
N GLY A 34 -7.78 -1.61 41.20
CA GLY A 34 -7.73 -2.74 42.12
C GLY A 34 -6.37 -3.43 42.24
N ILE A 35 -5.30 -2.89 41.65
CA ILE A 35 -3.94 -3.44 41.74
C ILE A 35 -3.16 -2.62 42.77
N SER A 36 -2.72 -3.26 43.86
CA SER A 36 -1.99 -2.55 44.92
C SER A 36 -0.57 -2.20 44.48
N GLY A 37 -0.09 -1.00 44.85
CA GLY A 37 1.30 -0.59 44.59
C GLY A 37 2.32 -1.51 45.28
N GLU A 38 1.98 -2.07 46.44
CA GLU A 38 2.81 -3.07 47.14
C GLU A 38 2.99 -4.34 46.30
N LEU A 39 1.94 -4.83 45.65
CA LEU A 39 2.05 -5.99 44.75
C LEU A 39 2.99 -5.68 43.59
N LEU A 40 2.85 -4.51 42.96
CA LEU A 40 3.67 -4.10 41.83
C LEU A 40 5.16 -3.99 42.20
N ALA A 41 5.45 -3.38 43.36
CA ALA A 41 6.80 -3.27 43.88
C ALA A 41 7.41 -4.65 44.24
N ASN A 42 6.63 -5.52 44.89
CA ASN A 42 7.07 -6.88 45.23
C ASN A 42 7.36 -7.72 43.99
N GLN A 43 6.65 -7.48 42.88
CA GLN A 43 6.92 -8.14 41.59
C GLN A 43 7.95 -7.39 40.73
N SER A 44 8.48 -6.25 41.18
CA SER A 44 9.42 -5.40 40.44
C SER A 44 8.91 -5.00 39.04
N VAL A 45 7.65 -4.57 38.93
CA VAL A 45 7.02 -4.13 37.67
C VAL A 45 6.39 -2.73 37.75
N ASP A 46 6.59 -2.01 38.85
CA ASP A 46 6.03 -0.69 39.12
C ASP A 46 6.47 0.41 38.12
N ASN A 47 7.65 0.27 37.48
CA ASN A 47 8.08 1.21 36.43
C ASN A 47 7.14 1.20 35.22
N PHE A 48 6.71 0.01 34.79
CA PHE A 48 5.77 -0.13 33.67
C PHE A 48 4.44 0.57 33.98
N PHE A 49 3.92 0.40 35.19
CA PHE A 49 2.66 1.03 35.59
C PHE A 49 2.79 2.54 35.74
N SER A 50 3.97 3.03 36.14
CA SER A 50 4.25 4.46 36.16
C SER A 50 4.21 5.07 34.76
N LEU A 51 4.84 4.41 33.77
CA LEU A 51 4.75 4.80 32.36
C LEU A 51 3.32 4.66 31.82
N TRP A 52 2.60 3.60 32.17
CA TRP A 52 1.21 3.39 31.80
C TRP A 52 0.34 4.58 32.21
N ILE A 53 0.44 5.01 33.48
CA ILE A 53 -0.33 6.13 34.02
C ILE A 53 0.02 7.43 33.29
N VAL A 54 1.30 7.69 33.03
CA VAL A 54 1.77 8.93 32.39
C VAL A 54 1.31 9.03 30.94
N PHE A 55 1.46 7.97 30.16
CA PHE A 55 1.19 8.00 28.71
C PHE A 55 -0.27 7.71 28.33
N ASN A 56 -1.08 7.22 29.27
CA ASN A 56 -2.49 6.88 29.03
C ASN A 56 -3.46 7.69 29.92
N ASN A 57 -3.09 8.93 30.27
CA ASN A 57 -3.87 9.79 31.17
C ASN A 57 -5.02 10.59 30.49
N ASP A 58 -5.07 10.65 29.17
CA ASP A 58 -6.02 11.52 28.45
C ASP A 58 -7.38 10.82 28.21
N ASP A 59 -8.49 11.50 28.55
CA ASP A 59 -9.89 11.12 28.27
C ASP A 59 -10.20 9.61 28.49
N ILE A 60 -9.88 9.10 29.68
CA ILE A 60 -9.98 7.66 30.01
C ILE A 60 -11.44 7.21 30.14
N ILE A 61 -11.92 6.42 29.19
CA ILE A 61 -13.05 5.52 29.44
C ILE A 61 -12.50 4.20 29.98
N THR A 62 -12.67 3.97 31.27
CA THR A 62 -12.33 2.70 31.89
C THR A 62 -13.38 1.63 31.57
N SER A 63 -12.94 0.37 31.52
CA SER A 63 -13.78 -0.79 31.30
C SER A 63 -13.64 -1.77 32.45
N ASP A 64 -14.77 -2.28 32.94
CA ASP A 64 -14.81 -3.36 33.94
C ASP A 64 -14.74 -4.76 33.31
N LYS A 65 -14.52 -4.84 31.99
CA LYS A 65 -14.27 -6.12 31.32
C LYS A 65 -13.03 -6.80 31.90
N PRO A 66 -13.00 -8.15 31.92
CA PRO A 66 -11.81 -8.89 32.34
C PRO A 66 -10.61 -8.51 31.49
N TYR A 67 -9.40 -8.47 32.06
CA TYR A 67 -8.20 -8.09 31.33
C TYR A 67 -6.97 -8.89 31.69
N THR A 68 -5.95 -8.84 30.83
CA THR A 68 -4.60 -9.34 31.11
C THR A 68 -3.59 -8.23 30.85
N ILE A 69 -2.70 -7.97 31.81
CA ILE A 69 -1.55 -7.08 31.63
C ILE A 69 -0.30 -7.94 31.68
N LEU A 70 0.49 -7.89 30.60
CA LEU A 70 1.80 -8.49 30.52
C LEU A 70 2.81 -7.45 31.00
N ALA A 71 3.19 -7.50 32.27
CA ALA A 71 4.01 -6.48 32.92
C ALA A 71 5.51 -6.85 32.84
N PRO A 72 6.34 -6.07 32.13
CA PRO A 72 7.78 -6.29 32.10
C PRO A 72 8.44 -5.86 33.42
N LEU A 73 9.53 -6.53 33.78
CA LEU A 73 10.35 -6.17 34.93
C LEU A 73 10.91 -4.74 34.83
N ASN A 74 11.21 -4.14 35.98
CA ASN A 74 11.75 -2.78 36.08
C ASN A 74 13.06 -2.59 35.32
N ASN A 75 13.90 -3.63 35.18
CA ASN A 75 15.13 -3.60 34.39
C ASN A 75 14.87 -3.47 32.88
N ALA A 76 13.69 -3.84 32.38
CA ALA A 76 13.31 -3.62 30.99
C ALA A 76 13.11 -2.12 30.71
N SER A 77 12.61 -1.38 31.70
CA SER A 77 12.30 0.05 31.55
C SER A 77 13.56 0.92 31.38
N THR A 78 14.75 0.41 31.69
CA THR A 78 16.01 1.12 31.39
C THR A 78 16.34 1.13 29.89
N GLN A 79 15.66 0.31 29.07
CA GLN A 79 15.81 0.33 27.61
C GLN A 79 15.08 1.50 26.96
N ILE A 80 14.15 2.15 27.67
CA ILE A 80 13.48 3.35 27.16
C ILE A 80 14.30 4.57 27.57
N SER A 81 15.05 5.13 26.63
CA SER A 81 15.86 6.34 26.87
C SER A 81 14.97 7.55 27.16
N LYS A 82 15.51 8.52 27.90
CA LYS A 82 14.80 9.78 28.18
C LYS A 82 14.47 10.52 26.88
N GLU A 83 15.41 10.51 25.94
CA GLU A 83 15.27 11.08 24.62
C GLU A 83 14.10 10.44 23.85
N ARG A 84 13.90 9.12 23.96
CA ARG A 84 12.77 8.42 23.33
C ARG A 84 11.43 8.80 23.97
N LEU A 85 11.39 8.93 25.30
CA LEU A 85 10.19 9.40 26.02
C LEU A 85 9.73 10.79 25.53
N GLU A 86 10.68 11.68 25.24
CA GLU A 86 10.41 13.05 24.81
C GLU A 86 10.14 13.15 23.29
N SER A 87 10.93 12.46 22.46
CA SER A 87 10.87 12.59 21.00
C SER A 87 9.82 11.71 20.34
N HIS A 88 9.47 10.57 20.92
CA HIS A 88 8.54 9.58 20.33
C HIS A 88 7.48 9.10 21.34
N PRO A 89 6.73 10.01 21.99
CA PRO A 89 5.79 9.64 23.05
C PRO A 89 4.66 8.71 22.57
N GLN A 90 4.30 8.78 21.29
CA GLN A 90 3.27 7.91 20.71
C GLN A 90 3.73 6.45 20.56
N VAL A 91 5.02 6.23 20.26
CA VAL A 91 5.61 4.88 20.17
C VAL A 91 5.62 4.23 21.55
N VAL A 92 6.01 4.98 22.58
CA VAL A 92 5.97 4.52 23.97
C VAL A 92 4.54 4.22 24.39
N LYS A 93 3.59 5.11 24.09
CA LYS A 93 2.16 4.88 24.37
C LYS A 93 1.65 3.60 23.71
N ARG A 94 1.99 3.37 22.43
CA ARG A 94 1.60 2.16 21.70
C ARG A 94 2.21 0.90 22.30
N LEU A 95 3.51 0.93 22.60
CA LEU A 95 4.21 -0.17 23.27
C LEU A 95 3.50 -0.55 24.57
N LEU A 96 3.10 0.42 25.39
CA LEU A 96 2.37 0.16 26.63
C LEU A 96 0.99 -0.48 26.39
N LEU A 97 0.24 0.00 25.39
CA LEU A 97 -1.03 -0.63 24.97
C LEU A 97 -0.83 -2.05 24.44
N ASP A 98 0.32 -2.32 23.83
CA ASP A 98 0.72 -3.63 23.34
C ASP A 98 1.02 -4.65 24.44
N HIS A 99 1.03 -4.23 25.71
CA HIS A 99 1.16 -5.11 26.87
C HIS A 99 -0.18 -5.44 27.53
N VAL A 100 -1.29 -5.01 26.94
CA VAL A 100 -2.62 -5.14 27.54
C VAL A 100 -3.58 -5.86 26.60
N VAL A 101 -4.38 -6.76 27.17
CA VAL A 101 -5.48 -7.43 26.49
C VAL A 101 -6.76 -7.14 27.27
N LEU A 102 -7.73 -6.53 26.61
CA LEU A 102 -9.04 -6.24 27.20
C LEU A 102 -10.07 -7.27 26.76
N GLY A 103 -10.94 -7.67 27.69
CA GLY A 103 -12.00 -8.67 27.49
C GLY A 103 -11.59 -10.11 27.81
N GLN A 104 -10.33 -10.39 28.18
CA GLN A 104 -9.83 -11.75 28.40
C GLN A 104 -8.83 -11.83 29.56
N LYS A 105 -9.00 -12.84 30.44
CA LYS A 105 -7.99 -13.30 31.41
C LYS A 105 -7.24 -14.48 30.79
N LEU A 106 -6.11 -14.23 30.17
CA LEU A 106 -5.31 -15.24 29.49
C LEU A 106 -4.65 -16.17 30.51
N ASP A 107 -4.70 -17.48 30.27
CA ASP A 107 -4.05 -18.47 31.13
C ASP A 107 -2.83 -19.07 30.43
N PHE A 108 -1.65 -18.65 30.88
CA PHE A 108 -0.36 -19.11 30.36
C PHE A 108 0.05 -20.47 30.96
N ASN A 109 -0.67 -20.98 31.98
CA ASN A 109 -0.45 -22.32 32.52
C ASN A 109 -0.92 -23.43 31.57
N LEU A 110 -1.75 -23.10 30.58
CA LEU A 110 -2.21 -24.04 29.54
C LEU A 110 -1.10 -24.44 28.56
N GLY A 111 0.06 -23.76 28.59
CA GLY A 111 1.24 -24.10 27.80
C GLY A 111 1.54 -23.14 26.63
N ALA A 112 2.21 -23.67 25.60
CA ALA A 112 2.64 -22.93 24.42
C ALA A 112 1.60 -22.91 23.27
N ASN A 113 1.81 -22.04 22.29
CA ASN A 113 0.97 -21.81 21.10
C ASN A 113 -0.29 -20.96 21.33
N ILE A 114 -0.26 -20.10 22.35
CA ILE A 114 -1.30 -19.08 22.55
C ILE A 114 -1.02 -17.91 21.60
N LYS A 115 -2.07 -17.43 20.92
CA LYS A 115 -2.01 -16.27 20.04
C LYS A 115 -3.15 -15.31 20.38
N PHE A 116 -2.83 -14.04 20.58
CA PHE A 116 -3.82 -13.02 20.90
C PHE A 116 -3.44 -11.66 20.34
N THR A 117 -4.42 -10.76 20.23
CA THR A 117 -4.24 -9.37 19.80
C THR A 117 -4.33 -8.45 21.02
N THR A 118 -3.42 -7.51 21.12
CA THR A 118 -3.30 -6.55 22.21
C THR A 118 -4.24 -5.35 22.00
N LEU A 119 -4.41 -4.48 23.00
CA LEU A 119 -5.02 -3.16 22.81
C LEU A 119 -4.20 -2.30 21.84
N GLY A 120 -2.89 -2.52 21.82
CA GLY A 120 -1.97 -2.04 20.81
C GLY A 120 -2.11 -2.74 19.44
N GLY A 121 -3.16 -3.50 19.18
CA GLY A 121 -3.47 -4.08 17.86
C GLY A 121 -2.45 -5.06 17.29
N ARG A 122 -1.28 -5.25 17.91
CA ARG A 122 -0.28 -6.22 17.49
C ARG A 122 -0.64 -7.58 18.03
N THR A 123 -0.13 -8.58 17.33
CA THR A 123 -0.33 -9.97 17.69
C THR A 123 0.84 -10.46 18.53
N VAL A 124 0.54 -11.10 19.66
CA VAL A 124 1.51 -11.79 20.51
C VAL A 124 1.38 -13.28 20.29
N ASN A 125 2.53 -13.94 20.05
CA ASN A 125 2.63 -15.39 19.97
C ASN A 125 3.43 -15.90 21.17
N VAL A 126 2.82 -16.80 21.93
CA VAL A 126 3.42 -17.42 23.11
C VAL A 126 3.92 -18.80 22.74
N ARG A 127 5.20 -19.12 22.99
CA ARG A 127 5.84 -20.38 22.62
C ARG A 127 6.72 -20.91 23.73
N ASN A 128 6.84 -22.24 23.81
CA ASN A 128 7.81 -22.89 24.69
C ASN A 128 9.15 -22.96 23.98
N LYS A 129 10.22 -22.57 24.68
CA LYS A 129 11.60 -22.77 24.25
C LYS A 129 12.27 -23.73 25.23
N ARG A 130 12.92 -24.75 24.68
CA ARG A 130 13.69 -25.73 25.46
C ARG A 130 15.13 -25.26 25.54
N THR A 131 15.61 -25.02 26.76
CA THR A 131 17.02 -24.69 27.01
C THR A 131 17.50 -25.57 28.16
N GLU A 132 18.53 -26.39 27.92
CA GLU A 132 19.23 -27.18 28.95
C GLU A 132 18.29 -27.96 29.92
N GLY A 133 17.24 -28.60 29.41
CA GLY A 133 16.33 -29.42 30.21
C GLY A 133 15.20 -28.66 30.92
N ALA A 134 15.20 -27.33 30.91
CA ALA A 134 14.10 -26.50 31.41
C ALA A 134 13.16 -26.05 30.27
N HIS A 135 11.86 -26.03 30.54
CA HIS A 135 10.86 -25.41 29.66
C HIS A 135 10.66 -23.96 30.10
N SER A 136 10.94 -23.00 29.22
CA SER A 136 10.65 -21.59 29.45
C SER A 136 9.66 -21.09 28.41
N LEU A 137 8.67 -20.34 28.86
CA LEU A 137 7.64 -19.76 28.01
C LEU A 137 8.09 -18.37 27.53
N TYR A 138 7.86 -18.06 26.26
CA TYR A 138 8.26 -16.79 25.64
C TYR A 138 7.09 -16.18 24.89
N ALA A 139 6.80 -14.91 25.13
CA ALA A 139 5.83 -14.12 24.39
C ALA A 139 6.57 -13.14 23.45
N ASN A 140 6.55 -13.38 22.14
CA ASN A 140 7.30 -12.60 21.13
C ASN A 140 8.79 -12.37 21.45
N GLY A 141 9.42 -13.27 22.20
CA GLY A 141 10.84 -13.17 22.58
C GLY A 141 11.07 -12.67 24.01
N ALA A 142 10.07 -12.09 24.67
CA ALA A 142 10.11 -11.81 26.10
C ALA A 142 9.84 -13.08 26.91
N LYS A 143 10.75 -13.46 27.81
CA LYS A 143 10.56 -14.63 28.68
C LYS A 143 9.45 -14.35 29.70
N VAL A 144 8.52 -15.29 29.85
CA VAL A 144 7.48 -15.24 30.89
C VAL A 144 8.08 -15.78 32.19
N LEU A 145 8.08 -14.94 33.23
CA LEU A 145 8.64 -15.26 34.54
C LEU A 145 7.56 -15.72 35.52
N ASN A 146 6.38 -15.09 35.46
CA ASN A 146 5.23 -15.51 36.24
C ASN A 146 3.96 -15.49 35.34
N PRO A 147 3.35 -16.66 35.06
CA PRO A 147 2.30 -16.80 34.06
C PRO A 147 0.90 -16.33 34.50
N GLY A 148 0.67 -15.97 35.76
CA GLY A 148 -0.67 -15.53 36.15
C GLY A 148 -0.84 -15.23 37.63
N ILE A 149 -0.66 -13.96 37.98
CA ILE A 149 -1.08 -13.41 39.27
C ILE A 149 -2.47 -12.84 39.09
N ASP A 150 -3.47 -13.43 39.74
CA ASP A 150 -4.83 -12.90 39.68
C ASP A 150 -4.96 -11.61 40.51
N VAL A 151 -5.59 -10.62 39.89
CA VAL A 151 -5.98 -9.35 40.50
C VAL A 151 -7.48 -9.16 40.28
N SER A 152 -8.12 -8.27 41.05
CA SER A 152 -9.58 -8.04 41.09
C SER A 152 -10.33 -8.43 39.79
N ASN A 153 -10.23 -7.60 38.74
CA ASN A 153 -10.87 -7.83 37.45
C ASN A 153 -9.89 -8.26 36.35
N GLY A 154 -8.68 -8.69 36.70
CA GLY A 154 -7.67 -9.00 35.69
C GLY A 154 -6.67 -10.06 36.11
N ARG A 155 -5.62 -10.17 35.30
CA ARG A 155 -4.47 -11.04 35.56
C ARG A 155 -3.19 -10.33 35.15
N LEU A 156 -2.16 -10.44 35.97
CA LEU A 156 -0.82 -9.99 35.66
C LEU A 156 0.02 -11.17 35.21
N VAL A 157 0.73 -10.98 34.09
CA VAL A 157 1.74 -11.91 33.58
C VAL A 157 3.07 -11.18 33.63
N ILE A 158 4.01 -11.66 34.42
CA ILE A 158 5.30 -10.99 34.59
C ILE A 158 6.25 -11.44 33.49
N LEU A 159 6.84 -10.48 32.78
CA LEU A 159 7.77 -10.68 31.69
C LEU A 159 9.17 -10.20 32.05
N GLU A 160 10.19 -10.85 31.49
CA GLU A 160 11.58 -10.41 31.59
C GLU A 160 11.86 -9.11 30.83
N ASN A 161 11.17 -8.87 29.71
CA ASN A 161 11.34 -7.68 28.88
C ASN A 161 10.00 -7.26 28.23
N TYR A 162 9.98 -6.09 27.57
CA TYR A 162 8.86 -5.67 26.74
C TYR A 162 8.63 -6.67 25.58
N LEU A 163 7.36 -6.88 25.21
CA LEU A 163 6.89 -7.78 24.14
C LEU A 163 7.43 -7.43 22.75
N PHE A 164 7.84 -6.18 22.56
CA PHE A 164 8.33 -5.62 21.30
C PHE A 164 9.57 -4.75 21.59
N ALA A 165 10.51 -5.29 22.35
CA ALA A 165 11.72 -4.57 22.78
C ALA A 165 12.59 -4.11 21.59
N GLU A 166 12.45 -4.71 20.41
CA GLU A 166 13.04 -4.22 19.17
C GLU A 166 12.65 -2.78 18.84
N ASP A 167 11.44 -2.34 19.23
CA ASP A 167 10.96 -0.96 19.04
C ASP A 167 11.66 0.06 19.95
N LEU A 168 12.41 -0.44 20.93
CA LEU A 168 13.20 0.35 21.87
C LEU A 168 14.67 0.42 21.47
N THR A 169 15.07 -0.26 20.39
CA THR A 169 16.44 -0.17 19.89
C THR A 169 16.60 1.08 19.02
N ASP A 170 17.64 1.86 19.26
CA ASP A 170 17.94 3.06 18.46
C ASP A 170 18.40 2.73 17.02
N ASP A 171 18.44 1.46 16.63
CA ASP A 171 18.85 1.02 15.29
C ASP A 171 17.70 0.89 14.29
N HIS A 172 16.58 1.59 14.54
CA HIS A 172 15.56 1.72 13.51
C HIS A 172 16.15 2.35 12.25
N SER A 173 15.81 1.77 11.10
CA SER A 173 16.11 2.39 9.81
C SER A 173 15.13 3.53 9.54
N PHE A 174 15.56 4.52 8.75
CA PHE A 174 14.66 5.57 8.26
C PHE A 174 13.37 5.02 7.64
N LEU A 175 13.46 3.90 6.90
CA LEU A 175 12.30 3.26 6.27
C LEU A 175 11.28 2.75 7.31
N GLN A 176 11.75 2.20 8.44
CA GLN A 176 10.88 1.73 9.52
C GLN A 176 10.17 2.89 10.19
N ASP A 177 10.92 3.91 10.64
CA ASP A 177 10.37 5.11 11.27
C ASP A 177 9.35 5.80 10.36
N MET A 178 9.68 5.98 9.08
CA MET A 178 8.79 6.59 8.11
C MET A 178 7.52 5.74 7.93
N THR A 179 7.65 4.43 7.72
CA THR A 179 6.49 3.55 7.51
C THR A 179 5.56 3.54 8.73
N GLU A 180 6.14 3.56 9.92
CA GLU A 180 5.40 3.66 11.18
C GLU A 180 4.62 4.98 11.27
N VAL A 181 5.29 6.12 11.07
CA VAL A 181 4.62 7.43 11.07
C VAL A 181 3.49 7.49 10.06
N LEU A 182 3.72 7.03 8.84
CA LEU A 182 2.68 7.03 7.80
C LEU A 182 1.54 6.06 8.10
N SER A 183 1.76 5.02 8.92
CA SER A 183 0.69 4.09 9.32
C SER A 183 -0.33 4.75 10.26
N PHE A 184 0.06 5.78 11.01
CA PHE A 184 -0.86 6.57 11.85
C PHE A 184 -1.71 7.55 11.03
N LEU A 185 -1.26 7.92 9.83
CA LEU A 185 -2.01 8.79 8.93
C LEU A 185 -3.13 7.97 8.28
N GLN A 186 -4.30 7.98 8.91
CA GLN A 186 -5.48 7.21 8.46
C GLN A 186 -5.93 7.55 7.03
N SER A 187 -5.59 8.75 6.55
CA SER A 187 -5.92 9.27 5.23
C SER A 187 -4.92 10.35 4.83
N GLY A 188 -4.81 10.63 3.54
CA GLY A 188 -4.08 11.78 3.02
C GLY A 188 -2.74 11.45 2.37
N VAL A 189 -2.23 10.22 2.52
CA VAL A 189 -0.96 9.77 1.90
C VAL A 189 -1.00 8.30 1.43
N ARG A 190 -2.19 7.70 1.36
CA ARG A 190 -2.37 6.28 1.03
C ARG A 190 -1.91 5.94 -0.37
N VAL A 191 -2.09 6.85 -1.33
CA VAL A 191 -1.64 6.65 -2.71
C VAL A 191 -0.11 6.55 -2.75
N PHE A 192 0.60 7.44 -2.05
CA PHE A 192 2.06 7.39 -1.95
C PHE A 192 2.54 6.07 -1.32
N GLN A 193 1.96 5.66 -0.19
CA GLN A 193 2.30 4.40 0.47
C GLN A 193 2.08 3.19 -0.46
N HIS A 194 0.95 3.18 -1.17
CA HIS A 194 0.60 2.11 -2.11
C HIS A 194 1.58 1.99 -3.27
N LEU A 195 2.00 3.12 -3.85
CA LEU A 195 2.98 3.17 -4.94
C LEU A 195 4.38 2.82 -4.44
N LEU A 196 4.79 3.33 -3.26
CA LEU A 196 6.08 3.04 -2.65
C LEU A 196 6.25 1.55 -2.37
N ALA A 197 5.20 0.89 -1.82
CA ALA A 197 5.20 -0.54 -1.53
C ALA A 197 5.36 -1.44 -2.78
N ARG A 198 5.09 -0.90 -3.97
CA ARG A 198 5.24 -1.60 -5.27
C ARG A 198 6.49 -1.18 -6.05
N SER A 199 7.26 -0.23 -5.52
CA SER A 199 8.48 0.28 -6.13
C SER A 199 9.73 -0.41 -5.57
N ASN A 200 10.87 -0.24 -6.23
CA ASN A 200 12.16 -0.68 -5.66
C ASN A 200 12.86 0.42 -4.84
N VAL A 201 12.22 1.58 -4.61
CA VAL A 201 12.86 2.73 -3.94
C VAL A 201 13.32 2.37 -2.53
N THR A 202 12.58 1.51 -1.83
CA THR A 202 12.93 1.04 -0.49
C THR A 202 14.28 0.32 -0.43
N ARG A 203 14.75 -0.27 -1.55
CA ARG A 203 16.07 -0.91 -1.66
C ARG A 203 17.22 0.08 -1.78
N LEU A 204 16.93 1.34 -2.12
CA LEU A 204 17.92 2.40 -2.22
C LEU A 204 18.23 3.05 -0.86
N LEU A 205 17.43 2.73 0.17
CA LEU A 205 17.54 3.31 1.51
C LEU A 205 18.40 2.39 2.39
N SER A 206 19.55 2.91 2.82
CA SER A 206 20.47 2.23 3.75
C SER A 206 20.03 2.37 5.20
N GLN A 207 20.18 1.31 5.99
CA GLN A 207 19.85 1.31 7.43
C GLN A 207 20.68 2.32 8.24
N ALA A 208 21.92 2.59 7.82
CA ALA A 208 22.83 3.48 8.53
C ALA A 208 22.72 4.96 8.09
N GLU A 209 22.14 5.23 6.92
CA GLU A 209 22.03 6.59 6.40
C GLU A 209 20.76 7.28 6.90
N SER A 210 20.80 8.62 6.92
CA SER A 210 19.62 9.44 7.13
C SER A 210 19.05 9.93 5.82
N TYR A 211 17.73 10.09 5.74
CA TYR A 211 17.04 10.57 4.55
C TYR A 211 15.98 11.61 4.89
N THR A 212 15.58 12.37 3.89
CA THR A 212 14.36 13.19 3.95
C THR A 212 13.46 12.78 2.81
N VAL A 213 12.19 12.53 3.12
CA VAL A 213 11.18 12.18 2.13
C VAL A 213 10.17 13.31 1.98
N PHE A 214 9.84 13.61 0.74
CA PHE A 214 8.79 14.53 0.35
C PHE A 214 7.56 13.71 -0.04
N ILE A 215 6.47 13.82 0.71
CA ILE A 215 5.29 12.97 0.55
C ILE A 215 4.14 13.79 -0.03
N PRO A 216 3.77 13.57 -1.30
CA PRO A 216 2.58 14.17 -1.86
C PRO A 216 1.34 13.64 -1.18
N THR A 217 0.36 14.52 -0.99
CA THR A 217 -0.95 14.13 -0.47
C THR A 217 -1.74 13.29 -1.47
N ASP A 218 -2.75 12.56 -1.01
CA ASP A 218 -3.69 11.83 -1.88
C ASP A 218 -4.32 12.75 -2.94
N ASN A 219 -4.62 14.01 -2.55
CA ASN A 219 -5.14 15.02 -3.47
C ASN A 219 -4.13 15.43 -4.56
N ALA A 220 -2.83 15.40 -4.25
CA ALA A 220 -1.78 15.64 -5.24
C ALA A 220 -1.82 14.60 -6.37
N PHE A 221 -2.06 13.33 -6.04
CA PHE A 221 -2.23 12.26 -7.04
C PHE A 221 -3.57 12.36 -7.76
N GLN A 222 -4.64 12.76 -7.06
CA GLN A 222 -5.97 12.91 -7.64
C GLN A 222 -6.00 13.92 -8.80
N LYS A 223 -5.18 14.98 -8.76
CA LYS A 223 -5.02 15.95 -9.87
C LYS A 223 -4.64 15.29 -11.20
N TRP A 224 -3.94 14.15 -11.13
CA TRP A 224 -3.50 13.39 -12.30
C TRP A 224 -4.42 12.23 -12.65
N HIS A 225 -5.42 11.96 -11.83
CA HIS A 225 -6.39 10.90 -12.07
C HIS A 225 -7.43 11.38 -13.09
N PRO A 226 -7.68 10.63 -14.18
CA PRO A 226 -8.79 10.97 -15.07
C PRO A 226 -10.12 10.87 -14.31
N VAL A 227 -11.06 11.78 -14.58
CA VAL A 227 -12.37 11.80 -13.90
C VAL A 227 -13.17 10.53 -14.22
N ASP A 228 -13.27 10.21 -15.50
CA ASP A 228 -14.01 9.03 -15.98
C ASP A 228 -13.08 8.08 -16.73
N TYR A 229 -12.33 8.63 -17.68
CA TYR A 229 -11.48 7.89 -18.60
C TYR A 229 -10.29 8.76 -19.03
N GLY A 230 -9.20 8.13 -19.39
CA GLY A 230 -8.02 8.80 -19.91
C GLY A 230 -6.73 8.15 -19.44
N PHE A 231 -5.65 8.91 -19.58
CA PHE A 231 -4.31 8.45 -19.26
C PHE A 231 -3.94 8.80 -17.81
N TYR A 232 -3.76 7.79 -16.98
CA TYR A 232 -3.21 7.95 -15.62
C TYR A 232 -1.68 7.74 -15.65
N PRO A 233 -0.85 8.76 -15.40
CA PRO A 233 0.60 8.66 -15.60
C PRO A 233 1.27 7.65 -14.67
N PHE A 234 0.74 7.46 -13.45
CA PHE A 234 1.29 6.50 -12.48
C PHE A 234 0.89 5.03 -12.77
N SER A 235 0.27 4.76 -13.94
CA SER A 235 0.13 3.41 -14.50
C SER A 235 1.37 2.96 -15.29
N VAL A 236 2.34 3.87 -15.52
CA VAL A 236 3.64 3.55 -16.15
C VAL A 236 4.66 3.28 -15.05
N PRO A 237 5.14 2.03 -14.87
CA PRO A 237 6.02 1.67 -13.76
C PRO A 237 7.32 2.48 -13.74
N GLU A 238 7.98 2.64 -14.89
CA GLU A 238 9.26 3.33 -15.01
C GLU A 238 9.14 4.82 -14.66
N PHE A 239 8.03 5.45 -15.08
CA PHE A 239 7.72 6.82 -14.71
C PHE A 239 7.46 6.95 -13.21
N THR A 240 6.66 6.04 -12.65
CA THR A 240 6.31 6.03 -11.23
C THR A 240 7.53 5.83 -10.35
N GLU A 241 8.41 4.88 -10.70
CA GLU A 241 9.65 4.60 -9.97
C GLU A 241 10.59 5.80 -10.00
N ASN A 242 10.75 6.44 -11.17
CA ASN A 242 11.54 7.66 -11.28
C ASN A 242 10.95 8.79 -10.43
N VAL A 243 9.63 9.01 -10.47
CA VAL A 243 8.99 10.04 -9.64
C VAL A 243 9.22 9.77 -8.16
N LEU A 244 8.94 8.55 -7.67
CA LEU A 244 9.12 8.19 -6.27
C LEU A 244 10.57 8.34 -5.82
N THR A 245 11.55 7.90 -6.63
CA THR A 245 12.97 8.03 -6.28
C THR A 245 13.37 9.49 -6.11
N ASN A 246 12.82 10.39 -6.93
CA ASN A 246 13.06 11.83 -6.84
C ASN A 246 12.30 12.52 -5.69
N HIS A 247 11.50 11.79 -4.90
CA HIS A 247 10.90 12.29 -3.66
C HIS A 247 11.75 11.99 -2.42
N PHE A 248 12.93 11.41 -2.57
CA PHE A 248 13.87 11.16 -1.47
C PHE A 248 15.17 11.93 -1.71
N ILE A 249 15.75 12.46 -0.64
CA ILE A 249 17.11 12.99 -0.59
C ILE A 249 17.91 12.31 0.52
N ARG A 250 19.24 12.30 0.41
CA ARG A 250 20.12 11.94 1.52
C ARG A 250 20.21 13.09 2.52
N GLY A 251 20.31 12.73 3.80
CA GLY A 251 20.45 13.65 4.93
C GLY A 251 19.12 13.97 5.62
N ASN A 252 19.23 14.40 6.87
CA ASN A 252 18.12 14.92 7.66
C ASN A 252 18.01 16.44 7.42
N VAL A 253 17.07 16.85 6.58
CA VAL A 253 16.83 18.24 6.22
C VAL A 253 15.52 18.66 6.86
N ARG A 254 15.53 19.76 7.60
CA ARG A 254 14.35 20.30 8.28
C ARG A 254 13.90 21.63 7.67
N GLN A 255 12.59 21.90 7.66
CA GLN A 255 12.04 23.09 7.01
C GLN A 255 12.59 24.41 7.56
N ASP A 256 12.83 24.48 8.87
CA ASP A 256 13.38 25.64 9.57
C ASP A 256 14.85 25.92 9.24
N LEU A 257 15.61 24.87 8.91
CA LEU A 257 17.03 24.96 8.55
C LEU A 257 17.28 25.21 7.06
N ILE A 258 16.26 25.11 6.21
CA ILE A 258 16.42 25.35 4.77
C ILE A 258 16.73 26.83 4.50
N THR A 259 17.72 27.12 3.65
CA THR A 259 18.06 28.49 3.23
C THR A 259 17.42 28.86 1.89
N ASP A 260 17.24 30.16 1.65
CA ASP A 260 16.70 30.62 0.36
C ASP A 260 17.70 30.33 -0.78
N GLY A 261 17.19 29.80 -1.90
CA GLY A 261 18.01 29.37 -3.03
C GLY A 261 18.78 28.06 -2.83
N GLN A 262 18.59 27.36 -1.71
CA GLN A 262 19.27 26.08 -1.46
C GLN A 262 18.93 25.07 -2.56
N VAL A 263 19.95 24.35 -3.04
CA VAL A 263 19.80 23.27 -4.01
C VAL A 263 20.26 21.96 -3.40
N LEU A 264 19.40 20.93 -3.44
CA LEU A 264 19.70 19.58 -2.97
C LEU A 264 19.45 18.56 -4.08
N LYS A 265 20.26 17.50 -4.11
CA LYS A 265 20.12 16.42 -5.09
C LYS A 265 19.29 15.27 -4.52
N THR A 266 18.29 14.85 -5.27
CA THR A 266 17.45 13.69 -4.97
C THR A 266 18.17 12.37 -5.24
N LEU A 267 17.66 11.26 -4.72
CA LEU A 267 18.19 9.93 -5.03
C LEU A 267 18.07 9.59 -6.53
N GLY A 268 17.10 10.20 -7.23
CA GLY A 268 16.91 10.04 -8.68
C GLY A 268 17.77 10.99 -9.52
N GLY A 269 18.62 11.80 -8.87
CA GLY A 269 19.59 12.68 -9.52
C GLY A 269 19.06 14.06 -9.92
N LEU A 270 17.75 14.31 -9.82
CA LEU A 270 17.16 15.63 -10.06
C LEU A 270 17.45 16.59 -8.90
N ASP A 271 17.43 17.89 -9.21
CA ASP A 271 17.67 18.95 -8.24
C ASP A 271 16.36 19.47 -7.64
N LEU A 272 16.35 19.62 -6.31
CA LEU A 272 15.35 20.35 -5.54
C LEU A 272 15.89 21.75 -5.26
N VAL A 273 15.19 22.75 -5.76
CA VAL A 273 15.51 24.17 -5.57
C VAL A 273 14.50 24.75 -4.60
N PHE A 274 14.98 25.14 -3.42
CA PHE A 274 14.17 25.74 -2.38
C PHE A 274 14.13 27.26 -2.53
N LYS A 275 12.96 27.85 -2.32
CA LYS A 275 12.77 29.31 -2.27
C LYS A 275 11.89 29.69 -1.08
N LYS A 276 12.35 30.64 -0.29
CA LYS A 276 11.60 31.27 0.80
C LYS A 276 10.83 32.47 0.26
N GLN A 277 9.52 32.45 0.41
CA GLN A 277 8.65 33.56 0.05
C GLN A 277 8.69 34.63 1.14
N PRO A 278 8.44 35.92 0.81
CA PRO A 278 8.43 37.01 1.79
C PRO A 278 7.42 36.83 2.94
N ASP A 279 6.37 36.05 2.71
CA ASP A 279 5.34 35.72 3.71
C ASP A 279 5.70 34.50 4.60
N GLY A 280 6.93 33.99 4.48
CA GLY A 280 7.44 32.87 5.27
C GLY A 280 7.10 31.50 4.71
N ARG A 281 6.39 31.40 3.56
CA ARG A 281 6.15 30.11 2.89
C ARG A 281 7.43 29.56 2.27
N LEU A 282 7.58 28.24 2.27
CA LEU A 282 8.72 27.55 1.65
C LEU A 282 8.22 26.78 0.42
N THR A 283 8.87 26.98 -0.71
CA THR A 283 8.57 26.25 -1.95
C THR A 283 9.78 25.41 -2.37
N VAL A 284 9.51 24.26 -2.98
CA VAL A 284 10.51 23.40 -3.62
C VAL A 284 10.07 23.12 -5.06
N ASN A 285 10.89 23.50 -6.04
CA ASN A 285 10.57 23.39 -7.47
C ASN A 285 9.19 23.98 -7.83
N ASN A 286 8.86 25.14 -7.23
CA ASN A 286 7.59 25.86 -7.35
C ASN A 286 6.36 25.15 -6.71
N VAL A 287 6.56 24.06 -5.98
CA VAL A 287 5.52 23.45 -5.13
C VAL A 287 5.66 24.00 -3.72
N GLU A 288 4.59 24.56 -3.17
CA GLU A 288 4.56 25.02 -1.77
C GLU A 288 4.55 23.82 -0.82
N LEU A 289 5.50 23.78 0.12
CA LEU A 289 5.52 22.78 1.18
C LEU A 289 4.40 23.05 2.17
N ILE A 290 3.76 21.97 2.65
CA ILE A 290 2.84 22.09 3.77
C ILE A 290 3.66 22.49 5.00
N LYS A 291 3.21 23.53 5.70
CA LYS A 291 3.89 24.06 6.89
C LYS A 291 4.00 22.99 7.96
N GLY A 292 5.22 22.74 8.40
CA GLY A 292 5.55 21.74 9.41
C GLY A 292 6.09 20.46 8.78
N ASP A 293 7.10 19.91 9.42
CA ASP A 293 7.71 18.63 9.08
C ASP A 293 7.57 17.64 10.24
N THR A 294 7.85 16.36 9.97
CA THR A 294 7.83 15.30 10.97
C THR A 294 9.24 14.74 11.13
N PRO A 295 9.99 15.20 12.14
CA PRO A 295 11.32 14.68 12.43
C PRO A 295 11.26 13.19 12.75
N LEU A 296 12.23 12.44 12.23
CA LEU A 296 12.47 11.03 12.53
C LEU A 296 13.86 10.87 13.15
N THR A 297 14.14 9.70 13.73
CA THR A 297 15.46 9.39 14.31
C THR A 297 16.57 9.51 13.27
N LYS A 298 16.36 8.89 12.09
CA LYS A 298 17.31 8.92 10.96
C LYS A 298 16.76 9.74 9.79
N GLY A 299 16.06 10.84 10.04
CA GLY A 299 15.56 11.65 8.92
C GLY A 299 14.44 12.61 9.23
N ASN A 300 13.69 12.94 8.17
CA ASN A 300 12.55 13.84 8.25
C ASN A 300 11.51 13.53 7.16
N ILE A 301 10.26 13.89 7.42
CA ILE A 301 9.16 13.81 6.45
C ILE A 301 8.62 15.22 6.20
N MET A 302 8.47 15.59 4.94
CA MET A 302 7.79 16.83 4.53
C MET A 302 6.62 16.50 3.61
N PHE A 303 5.48 17.18 3.79
CA PHE A 303 4.29 16.94 2.97
C PHE A 303 4.14 17.98 1.86
N LEU A 304 3.55 17.56 0.73
CA LEU A 304 3.33 18.38 -0.45
C LEU A 304 1.88 18.30 -0.96
N PRO A 305 1.29 19.41 -1.42
CA PRO A 305 -0.01 19.42 -2.09
C PRO A 305 0.06 19.03 -3.57
N ASP A 306 1.26 18.78 -4.10
CA ASP A 306 1.54 18.35 -5.47
C ASP A 306 2.64 17.27 -5.53
N VAL A 307 2.69 16.55 -6.65
CA VAL A 307 3.73 15.55 -6.93
C VAL A 307 4.91 16.23 -7.61
N LEU A 308 6.11 16.14 -7.04
CA LEU A 308 7.29 16.77 -7.62
C LEU A 308 7.62 16.18 -8.99
N PHE A 309 8.13 17.04 -9.87
CA PHE A 309 8.62 16.68 -11.21
C PHE A 309 7.55 16.11 -12.17
N VAL A 310 6.26 16.29 -11.85
CA VAL A 310 5.15 15.94 -12.75
C VAL A 310 4.53 17.22 -13.30
N THR A 311 4.49 17.35 -14.62
CA THR A 311 3.91 18.51 -15.33
C THR A 311 3.06 18.03 -16.51
N ASP A 312 2.10 18.83 -16.95
CA ASP A 312 1.25 18.51 -18.11
C ASP A 312 2.08 18.17 -19.36
N THR A 313 3.18 18.88 -19.58
CA THR A 313 4.08 18.62 -20.71
C THR A 313 4.71 17.23 -20.64
N ILE A 314 5.13 16.80 -19.46
CA ILE A 314 5.70 15.46 -19.24
C ILE A 314 4.61 14.39 -19.42
N VAL A 315 3.44 14.61 -18.82
CA VAL A 315 2.31 13.66 -18.90
C VAL A 315 1.78 13.53 -20.33
N LYS A 316 1.71 14.63 -21.10
CA LYS A 316 1.34 14.59 -22.52
C LYS A 316 2.30 13.74 -23.34
N LYS A 317 3.62 13.94 -23.18
CA LYS A 317 4.65 13.13 -23.85
C LYS A 317 4.57 11.67 -23.42
N LEU A 318 4.32 11.42 -22.14
CA LEU A 318 4.19 10.06 -21.60
C LEU A 318 2.97 9.35 -22.17
N ARG A 319 1.82 10.04 -22.27
CA ARG A 319 0.59 9.55 -22.92
C ARG A 319 0.85 9.19 -24.38
N GLU A 320 1.50 10.07 -25.14
CA GLU A 320 1.80 9.83 -26.56
C GLU A 320 2.64 8.56 -26.77
N LYS A 321 3.53 8.24 -25.83
CA LYS A 321 4.36 7.02 -25.85
C LYS A 321 3.65 5.78 -25.30
N ASN A 322 2.56 5.93 -24.55
CA ASN A 322 1.84 4.87 -23.85
C ASN A 322 0.33 4.93 -24.13
N LYS A 323 -0.05 5.13 -25.39
CA LYS A 323 -1.47 5.24 -25.81
C LYS A 323 -2.27 3.99 -25.45
N ASP A 324 -1.61 2.83 -25.39
CA ASP A 324 -2.17 1.56 -24.97
C ASP A 324 -2.62 1.54 -23.49
N LYS A 325 -2.13 2.46 -22.66
CA LYS A 325 -2.52 2.60 -21.24
C LYS A 325 -3.64 3.63 -21.02
N GLU A 326 -4.10 4.29 -22.07
CA GLU A 326 -5.26 5.17 -21.98
C GLU A 326 -6.55 4.35 -21.82
N THR A 327 -7.39 4.72 -20.86
CA THR A 327 -8.73 4.14 -20.74
C THR A 327 -9.69 4.97 -21.60
N PRO A 328 -10.54 4.34 -22.43
CA PRO A 328 -11.57 5.07 -23.19
C PRO A 328 -12.79 5.40 -22.33
N PRO A 329 -13.68 6.28 -22.80
CA PRO A 329 -15.01 6.40 -22.21
C PRO A 329 -15.73 5.05 -22.24
N PRO A 330 -16.36 4.62 -21.13
CA PRO A 330 -17.24 3.46 -21.17
C PRO A 330 -18.44 3.77 -22.08
N ILE A 331 -18.67 2.94 -23.10
CA ILE A 331 -19.88 3.03 -23.92
C ILE A 331 -20.98 2.22 -23.24
N SER A 332 -22.17 2.82 -23.09
CA SER A 332 -23.30 2.19 -22.38
C SER A 332 -24.01 1.09 -23.17
N TYR A 333 -23.80 1.03 -24.49
CA TYR A 333 -24.42 0.06 -25.41
C TYR A 333 -23.51 -0.18 -26.63
N PRO A 334 -23.37 -1.41 -27.15
CA PRO A 334 -24.00 -2.65 -26.70
C PRO A 334 -23.31 -3.32 -25.49
N TRP A 335 -22.08 -2.95 -25.15
CA TRP A 335 -21.27 -3.66 -24.13
C TRP A 335 -21.16 -2.90 -22.82
N LYS A 336 -22.27 -2.79 -22.10
CA LYS A 336 -22.31 -2.13 -20.80
C LYS A 336 -21.26 -2.76 -19.87
N GLY A 337 -20.25 -1.98 -19.47
CA GLY A 337 -19.19 -2.42 -18.55
C GLY A 337 -17.93 -3.00 -19.20
N SER A 338 -17.87 -3.14 -20.53
CA SER A 338 -16.61 -3.47 -21.23
C SER A 338 -15.89 -2.20 -21.70
N THR A 339 -14.88 -1.77 -20.94
CA THR A 339 -14.02 -0.65 -21.34
C THR A 339 -13.14 -1.04 -22.54
N PHE A 340 -12.72 -2.31 -22.65
CA PHE A 340 -11.94 -2.79 -23.77
C PHE A 340 -12.70 -2.74 -25.10
N LEU A 341 -13.90 -3.34 -25.17
CA LEU A 341 -14.71 -3.34 -26.40
C LEU A 341 -15.11 -1.92 -26.81
N SER A 342 -15.42 -1.07 -25.83
CA SER A 342 -15.64 0.36 -26.05
C SER A 342 -14.45 1.03 -26.73
N HIS A 343 -13.22 0.74 -26.25
CA HIS A 343 -12.00 1.29 -26.86
C HIS A 343 -11.83 0.81 -28.30
N SER A 344 -11.87 -0.51 -28.48
CA SER A 344 -11.60 -1.15 -29.76
C SER A 344 -12.59 -0.65 -30.81
N PHE A 345 -13.86 -0.55 -30.45
CA PHE A 345 -14.88 -0.04 -31.37
C PHE A 345 -14.62 1.40 -31.81
N LEU A 346 -14.32 2.32 -30.89
CA LEU A 346 -14.02 3.73 -31.24
C LEU A 346 -12.77 3.86 -32.11
N MET A 347 -11.70 3.14 -31.75
CA MET A 347 -10.44 3.17 -32.50
C MET A 347 -10.61 2.59 -33.90
N LEU A 348 -11.30 1.45 -34.03
CA LEU A 348 -11.54 0.81 -35.32
C LEU A 348 -12.53 1.59 -36.18
N GLY A 349 -13.56 2.18 -35.57
CA GLY A 349 -14.54 3.02 -36.30
C GLY A 349 -13.91 4.26 -36.92
N GLY A 350 -12.85 4.81 -36.31
CA GLY A 350 -12.07 5.92 -36.86
C GLY A 350 -10.96 5.51 -37.84
N THR A 351 -10.72 4.20 -38.05
CA THR A 351 -9.60 3.70 -38.85
C THR A 351 -10.08 3.07 -40.17
N PRO A 352 -9.64 3.57 -41.35
CA PRO A 352 -9.98 2.96 -42.63
C PRO A 352 -9.55 1.48 -42.71
N GLY A 353 -10.40 0.63 -43.30
CA GLY A 353 -10.11 -0.80 -43.49
C GLY A 353 -10.59 -1.73 -42.38
N TYR A 354 -11.39 -1.24 -41.43
CA TYR A 354 -11.99 -2.03 -40.34
C TYR A 354 -13.51 -1.82 -40.20
N ARG A 355 -14.20 -1.54 -41.31
CA ARG A 355 -15.65 -1.31 -41.33
C ARG A 355 -16.45 -2.60 -41.10
N HIS A 356 -16.00 -3.74 -41.64
CA HIS A 356 -16.74 -4.99 -41.47
C HIS A 356 -16.70 -5.48 -40.02
N ILE A 357 -15.53 -5.43 -39.36
CA ILE A 357 -15.43 -5.87 -37.96
C ILE A 357 -16.27 -4.98 -37.04
N THR A 358 -16.27 -3.65 -37.23
CA THR A 358 -17.08 -2.75 -36.42
C THR A 358 -18.58 -2.99 -36.60
N ARG A 359 -19.03 -3.27 -37.84
CA ARG A 359 -20.41 -3.69 -38.13
C ARG A 359 -20.82 -4.94 -37.35
N PHE A 360 -19.99 -5.99 -37.36
CA PHE A 360 -20.29 -7.24 -36.65
C PHE A 360 -20.20 -7.11 -35.13
N LEU A 361 -19.20 -6.38 -34.62
CA LEU A 361 -19.10 -6.08 -33.19
C LEU A 361 -20.37 -5.41 -32.68
N ASN A 362 -20.90 -4.41 -33.41
CA ASN A 362 -22.09 -3.67 -32.99
C ASN A 362 -23.35 -4.55 -32.78
N MET A 363 -23.40 -5.74 -33.38
CA MET A 363 -24.52 -6.70 -33.23
C MET A 363 -24.23 -7.85 -32.27
N ALA A 364 -22.97 -8.04 -31.84
CA ALA A 364 -22.56 -9.18 -31.03
C ALA A 364 -22.59 -8.87 -29.54
N ASP A 365 -23.22 -9.75 -28.75
CA ASP A 365 -23.21 -9.66 -27.29
C ASP A 365 -21.92 -10.27 -26.72
N LEU A 366 -20.86 -9.46 -26.73
CA LEU A 366 -19.52 -9.83 -26.25
C LEU A 366 -19.28 -9.42 -24.79
N SER A 367 -20.25 -8.75 -24.15
CA SER A 367 -20.13 -8.12 -22.83
C SER A 367 -19.68 -9.11 -21.75
N ASP A 368 -20.33 -10.28 -21.74
CA ASP A 368 -20.13 -11.32 -20.72
C ASP A 368 -18.78 -12.03 -20.89
N TYR A 369 -18.22 -12.00 -22.09
CA TYR A 369 -16.97 -12.71 -22.43
C TYR A 369 -15.74 -11.81 -22.31
N VAL A 370 -15.89 -10.51 -22.57
CA VAL A 370 -14.81 -9.52 -22.54
C VAL A 370 -15.12 -8.40 -21.52
N PRO A 371 -15.35 -8.72 -20.24
CA PRO A 371 -15.63 -7.70 -19.23
C PRO A 371 -14.38 -6.88 -18.92
N GLY A 372 -14.55 -5.57 -18.67
CA GLY A 372 -13.48 -4.69 -18.22
C GLY A 372 -12.36 -4.47 -19.24
N SER A 373 -11.11 -4.67 -18.81
CA SER A 373 -9.88 -4.37 -19.56
C SER A 373 -8.93 -5.58 -19.58
N ASP A 374 -7.76 -5.43 -20.23
CA ASP A 374 -6.68 -6.43 -20.28
C ASP A 374 -6.95 -7.61 -21.22
N TYR A 375 -7.16 -7.28 -22.50
CA TYR A 375 -7.27 -8.23 -23.60
C TYR A 375 -6.38 -7.81 -24.77
N THR A 376 -6.12 -8.76 -25.65
CA THR A 376 -5.55 -8.55 -26.97
C THR A 376 -6.59 -8.93 -28.00
N PHE A 377 -6.88 -8.02 -28.93
CA PHE A 377 -7.82 -8.25 -30.01
C PHE A 377 -7.08 -8.29 -31.34
N PHE A 378 -7.06 -9.45 -31.97
CA PHE A 378 -6.50 -9.64 -33.31
C PHE A 378 -7.56 -9.25 -34.34
N VAL A 379 -7.45 -8.05 -34.88
CA VAL A 379 -8.53 -7.47 -35.68
C VAL A 379 -8.40 -7.89 -37.15
N PRO A 380 -9.37 -8.63 -37.72
CA PRO A 380 -9.39 -8.89 -39.17
C PRO A 380 -9.66 -7.60 -39.94
N THR A 381 -8.94 -7.40 -41.05
CA THR A 381 -9.13 -6.27 -41.96
C THR A 381 -10.36 -6.49 -42.85
N ASP A 382 -10.86 -5.41 -43.46
CA ASP A 382 -11.94 -5.48 -44.45
C ASP A 382 -11.64 -6.49 -45.56
N GLU A 383 -10.40 -6.50 -46.08
CA GLU A 383 -9.94 -7.48 -47.08
C GLU A 383 -10.06 -8.94 -46.61
N ALA A 384 -9.85 -9.20 -45.31
CA ALA A 384 -9.99 -10.54 -44.75
C ALA A 384 -11.46 -11.00 -44.74
N PHE A 385 -12.40 -10.09 -44.45
CA PHE A 385 -13.84 -10.39 -44.55
C PHE A 385 -14.27 -10.64 -45.99
N GLU A 386 -13.77 -9.84 -46.94
CA GLU A 386 -14.07 -10.02 -48.36
C GLU A 386 -13.59 -11.39 -48.85
N LYS A 387 -12.35 -11.77 -48.52
CA LYS A 387 -11.80 -13.09 -48.86
C LYS A 387 -12.56 -14.25 -48.21
N ALA A 388 -13.13 -14.02 -47.04
CA ALA A 388 -13.97 -15.00 -46.35
C ALA A 388 -15.41 -15.06 -46.89
N GLY A 389 -15.79 -14.20 -47.85
CA GLY A 389 -17.15 -14.11 -48.35
C GLY A 389 -18.14 -13.49 -47.35
N LEU A 390 -17.64 -12.73 -46.38
CA LEU A 390 -18.43 -12.10 -45.32
C LEU A 390 -18.66 -10.60 -45.54
N GLY A 391 -18.17 -10.03 -46.65
CA GLY A 391 -18.36 -8.62 -46.99
C GLY A 391 -19.85 -8.22 -47.01
N ASP A 392 -20.67 -9.02 -47.67
CA ASP A 392 -22.12 -8.81 -47.82
C ASP A 392 -22.97 -9.60 -46.81
N ALA A 393 -22.36 -10.31 -45.86
CA ALA A 393 -23.11 -11.05 -44.86
C ALA A 393 -23.96 -10.11 -43.98
N PRO A 394 -25.17 -10.55 -43.54
CA PRO A 394 -26.01 -9.75 -42.65
C PRO A 394 -25.27 -9.36 -41.37
N ASP A 395 -25.55 -8.17 -40.82
CA ASP A 395 -24.85 -7.66 -39.64
C ASP A 395 -24.94 -8.61 -38.42
N SER A 396 -26.01 -9.40 -38.33
CA SER A 396 -26.23 -10.38 -37.26
C SER A 396 -25.46 -11.69 -37.46
N TYR A 397 -24.77 -11.90 -38.60
CA TYR A 397 -24.16 -13.18 -38.95
C TYR A 397 -23.18 -13.71 -37.90
N LEU A 398 -22.41 -12.81 -37.27
CA LEU A 398 -21.46 -13.16 -36.21
C LEU A 398 -21.99 -12.90 -34.78
N SER A 399 -23.28 -12.59 -34.63
CA SER A 399 -23.82 -12.15 -33.33
C SER A 399 -24.07 -13.27 -32.32
N LYS A 400 -24.21 -14.53 -32.76
CA LYS A 400 -24.63 -15.67 -31.92
C LYS A 400 -23.96 -16.98 -32.34
N ASP A 401 -24.09 -18.00 -31.51
CA ASP A 401 -23.68 -19.39 -31.76
C ASP A 401 -22.25 -19.48 -32.32
N THR A 402 -22.08 -20.21 -33.43
CA THR A 402 -20.79 -20.38 -34.10
C THR A 402 -20.19 -19.05 -34.57
N GLY A 403 -21.02 -18.10 -34.98
CA GLY A 403 -20.56 -16.76 -35.40
C GLY A 403 -19.93 -15.98 -34.23
N LEU A 404 -20.54 -16.07 -33.05
CA LEU A 404 -19.98 -15.49 -31.82
C LEU A 404 -18.66 -16.18 -31.44
N THR A 405 -18.59 -17.50 -31.56
CA THR A 405 -17.35 -18.27 -31.34
C THR A 405 -16.22 -17.82 -32.26
N VAL A 406 -16.52 -17.50 -33.53
CA VAL A 406 -15.54 -16.93 -34.47
C VAL A 406 -15.08 -15.55 -34.01
N LEU A 407 -15.96 -14.69 -33.50
CA LEU A 407 -15.51 -13.41 -32.92
C LEU A 407 -14.63 -13.65 -31.68
N LEU A 408 -15.04 -14.51 -30.76
CA LEU A 408 -14.29 -14.84 -29.54
C LEU A 408 -12.91 -15.44 -29.82
N SER A 409 -12.72 -16.11 -30.95
CA SER A 409 -11.40 -16.63 -31.34
C SER A 409 -10.39 -15.53 -31.66
N HIS A 410 -10.83 -14.29 -31.86
CA HIS A 410 -9.93 -13.16 -32.12
C HIS A 410 -9.51 -12.44 -30.84
N PHE A 411 -10.03 -12.83 -29.68
CA PHE A 411 -9.66 -12.25 -28.39
C PHE A 411 -8.78 -13.21 -27.60
N VAL A 412 -7.73 -12.67 -26.99
CA VAL A 412 -6.88 -13.36 -26.01
C VAL A 412 -6.90 -12.57 -24.71
N LYS A 413 -6.97 -13.26 -23.57
CA LYS A 413 -6.90 -12.62 -22.26
C LYS A 413 -5.46 -12.17 -21.98
N GLY A 414 -5.31 -10.93 -21.53
CA GLY A 414 -4.03 -10.27 -21.28
C GLY A 414 -3.58 -9.35 -22.42
N ARG A 415 -2.81 -8.32 -22.09
CA ARG A 415 -2.13 -7.44 -23.04
C ARG A 415 -0.87 -8.08 -23.61
N LEU A 416 -0.86 -8.31 -24.91
CA LEU A 416 0.30 -8.76 -25.67
C LEU A 416 0.82 -7.62 -26.55
N TYR A 417 2.11 -7.35 -26.45
CA TYR A 417 2.81 -6.43 -27.34
C TYR A 417 3.58 -7.22 -28.39
N THR A 418 4.03 -6.56 -29.46
CA THR A 418 4.85 -7.16 -30.52
C THR A 418 6.09 -7.89 -30.00
N ARG A 419 6.65 -7.44 -28.86
CA ARG A 419 7.80 -8.09 -28.19
C ARG A 419 7.45 -9.42 -27.50
N ASP A 420 6.19 -9.63 -27.15
CA ASP A 420 5.71 -10.84 -26.47
C ASP A 420 5.34 -11.93 -27.49
N LEU A 421 5.13 -11.54 -28.76
CA LEU A 421 4.81 -12.44 -29.86
C LEU A 421 6.08 -13.09 -30.38
N LYS A 422 6.21 -14.40 -30.17
CA LYS A 422 7.33 -15.20 -30.69
C LYS A 422 6.86 -16.10 -31.82
N ASP A 423 7.76 -16.40 -32.75
CA ASP A 423 7.43 -17.31 -33.86
C ASP A 423 7.06 -18.70 -33.33
N ASN A 424 6.04 -19.30 -33.95
CA ASN A 424 5.44 -20.59 -33.61
C ASN A 424 4.88 -20.72 -32.18
N THR A 425 4.61 -19.62 -31.47
CA THR A 425 3.87 -19.71 -30.21
C THR A 425 2.38 -19.87 -30.44
N THR A 426 1.76 -20.66 -29.59
CA THR A 426 0.30 -20.82 -29.56
C THR A 426 -0.27 -20.01 -28.40
N LEU A 427 -1.35 -19.29 -28.65
CA LEU A 427 -2.09 -18.51 -27.66
C LEU A 427 -3.51 -19.06 -27.57
N GLU A 428 -4.00 -19.25 -26.36
CA GLU A 428 -5.38 -19.65 -26.11
C GLU A 428 -6.31 -18.44 -26.24
N THR A 429 -7.33 -18.56 -27.07
CA THR A 429 -8.32 -17.50 -27.32
C THR A 429 -9.52 -17.65 -26.40
N LEU A 430 -10.38 -16.63 -26.30
CA LEU A 430 -11.60 -16.70 -25.46
C LEU A 430 -12.62 -17.74 -25.96
N SER A 431 -12.50 -18.19 -27.20
CA SER A 431 -13.30 -19.31 -27.74
C SER A 431 -12.83 -20.69 -27.27
N GLY A 432 -11.68 -20.79 -26.61
CA GLY A 432 -11.00 -22.05 -26.27
C GLY A 432 -10.15 -22.63 -27.40
N TYR A 433 -10.20 -22.06 -28.61
CA TYR A 433 -9.30 -22.44 -29.70
C TYR A 433 -7.95 -21.73 -29.60
N ASN A 434 -6.92 -22.34 -30.17
CA ASN A 434 -5.59 -21.76 -30.21
C ASN A 434 -5.35 -20.97 -31.50
N VAL A 435 -4.67 -19.84 -31.36
CA VAL A 435 -4.08 -19.10 -32.48
C VAL A 435 -2.57 -19.33 -32.48
N THR A 436 -2.03 -19.72 -33.63
CA THR A 436 -0.58 -19.85 -33.82
C THR A 436 -0.03 -18.57 -34.43
N VAL A 437 1.03 -18.03 -33.83
CA VAL A 437 1.75 -16.86 -34.31
C VAL A 437 2.86 -17.32 -35.25
N HIS A 438 2.90 -16.75 -36.46
CA HIS A 438 4.00 -16.94 -37.40
C HIS A 438 4.66 -15.60 -37.72
N ASN A 439 5.98 -15.52 -37.62
CA ASN A 439 6.75 -14.33 -37.98
C ASN A 439 7.47 -14.59 -39.31
N LYS A 440 6.99 -13.98 -40.39
CA LYS A 440 7.65 -14.01 -41.70
C LYS A 440 8.29 -12.65 -41.96
N GLN A 441 9.62 -12.55 -41.80
CA GLN A 441 10.41 -11.36 -42.11
C GLN A 441 9.90 -10.08 -41.42
N GLY A 442 9.52 -10.19 -40.13
CA GLY A 442 9.01 -9.06 -39.35
C GLY A 442 7.51 -8.78 -39.52
N ARG A 443 6.81 -9.55 -40.36
CA ARG A 443 5.34 -9.55 -40.44
C ARG A 443 4.78 -10.72 -39.64
N TYR A 444 3.93 -10.40 -38.66
CA TYR A 444 3.19 -11.39 -37.89
C TYR A 444 1.95 -11.83 -38.65
N ILE A 445 1.78 -13.15 -38.81
CA ILE A 445 0.63 -13.82 -39.39
C ILE A 445 0.03 -14.67 -38.29
N PHE A 446 -1.27 -14.50 -38.05
CA PHE A 446 -1.99 -15.26 -37.03
C PHE A 446 -2.85 -16.31 -37.73
N ILE A 447 -2.59 -17.58 -37.43
CA ILE A 447 -3.37 -18.69 -37.96
C ILE A 447 -4.27 -19.20 -36.84
N PHE A 448 -5.55 -18.88 -36.96
CA PHE A 448 -6.57 -19.38 -36.06
C PHE A 448 -6.94 -20.80 -36.51
N LYS A 449 -6.73 -21.80 -35.66
CA LYS A 449 -7.33 -23.13 -35.86
C LYS A 449 -8.79 -23.07 -35.43
N VAL A 450 -9.59 -22.27 -36.12
CA VAL A 450 -11.04 -22.35 -36.00
C VAL A 450 -11.47 -23.42 -36.99
N PHE A 451 -12.35 -24.32 -36.57
CA PHE A 451 -13.09 -25.15 -37.52
C PHE A 451 -13.76 -24.19 -38.51
N VAL A 452 -13.17 -24.03 -39.70
CA VAL A 452 -13.91 -23.55 -40.85
C VAL A 452 -14.92 -24.65 -41.11
N LEU A 453 -16.08 -24.57 -40.45
CA LEU A 453 -17.22 -25.36 -40.82
C LEU A 453 -17.43 -25.05 -42.31
N ASN A 454 -17.48 -26.09 -43.14
CA ASN A 454 -17.89 -25.99 -44.54
C ASN A 454 -19.18 -25.16 -44.63
N LEU A 455 -19.05 -23.86 -44.85
CA LEU A 455 -20.16 -22.94 -45.02
C LEU A 455 -20.43 -22.68 -46.50
N VAL A 456 -20.09 -23.63 -47.38
CA VAL A 456 -20.81 -23.83 -48.65
C VAL A 456 -20.69 -25.31 -49.05
N ASN A 457 -21.69 -26.12 -48.68
CA ASN A 457 -22.25 -27.19 -49.54
C ASN A 457 -23.38 -27.92 -48.79
N ASN A 458 -24.62 -27.47 -48.99
CA ASN A 458 -25.73 -28.31 -49.50
C ASN A 458 -27.09 -27.57 -49.46
N ASN A 459 -27.51 -27.14 -50.66
CA ASN A 459 -28.83 -27.27 -51.28
C ASN A 459 -30.14 -27.19 -50.46
N TYR A 460 -31.00 -26.23 -50.86
CA TYR A 460 -32.39 -26.44 -51.32
C TYR A 460 -32.58 -25.44 -52.49
N ASN A 461 -32.83 -25.80 -53.76
CA ASN A 461 -33.93 -26.56 -54.35
C ASN A 461 -35.34 -26.13 -53.88
N ARG A 462 -35.74 -24.90 -54.21
CA ARG A 462 -36.85 -24.56 -55.12
C ARG A 462 -37.12 -23.06 -55.13
#